data_AF-A0A8T4K1W3-F1
#
_entry.id   AF-A0A8T4K1W3-F1
#
_cell.length_a   1.000
_cell.length_b   1.000
_cell.length_c   1.000
_cell.angle_alpha   90.00
_cell.angle_beta   90.00
_cell.angle_gamma   90.00
#
_symmetry.space_group_name_H-M   'P 1'
#
loop_
_entity.id
_entity.type
_entity.pdbx_description
1 polymer ?
#
loop_
_entity_poly.entity_id
_entity_poly.type
_entity_poly.pdbx_seq_one_letter_code
_entity_poly.pdbx_strand_id
1 'polypeptide(L)'
;MGKVAIISCYFQHNYGSMLQAYATQMALDKMGYENETIDISGFNHEIRKAKMKYFAKASLTSDILLSKMGMAMNVLRRKISKDGYGALARQRNEKFDAFAKNHFRLSSIYHSKTELGQKCEENYSAVLVGSDQLWLPGNIAADYYTLNFVPESVNKIAYSTSFGQSELPKGSAAKASVFLKKIRHIGVREESGQELVKQLADRDVPVVCDPTLLFTGEEWMTVQQEKPLIDGKYIFCYFLGNNPPHREFAKRLREKTGCKIIALTHLDEYVKSDESYADETPYDIDPADFLNLIRNAEYVCTDSFHCSVFSILYKRPFFTFRRYTRKTRQSTNSRLDTLFHMVGISGRMMQGDENIEDCLKIKTDFDVAHKRLEIMRAKSYAYLEAALKDEGSTDL
;
A
#
# COMPACT_ATOMS: atom_id res chain seq x y z
N MET A 1 14.54 -0.79 27.19
CA MET A 1 14.49 0.15 26.04
C MET A 1 13.03 0.50 25.82
N GLY A 2 12.69 1.75 25.52
CA GLY A 2 11.31 2.11 25.18
C GLY A 2 10.85 1.43 23.89
N LYS A 3 9.55 1.28 23.68
CA LYS A 3 8.99 0.60 22.50
C LYS A 3 9.19 1.42 21.23
N VAL A 4 9.01 0.80 20.07
CA VAL A 4 8.87 1.52 18.79
C VAL A 4 7.39 1.75 18.50
N ALA A 5 6.98 3.02 18.38
CA ALA A 5 5.64 3.36 17.92
C ALA A 5 5.56 3.28 16.40
N ILE A 6 4.58 2.57 15.86
CA ILE A 6 4.32 2.48 14.42
C ILE A 6 3.17 3.42 14.05
N ILE A 7 3.44 4.34 13.13
CA ILE A 7 2.46 5.22 12.49
C ILE A 7 2.18 4.68 11.09
N SER A 8 1.03 4.04 10.91
CA SER A 8 0.66 3.38 9.64
C SER A 8 -0.82 3.59 9.30
N CYS A 9 -1.23 3.11 8.12
CA CYS A 9 -2.62 3.14 7.66
C CYS A 9 -3.39 1.83 7.98
N TYR A 10 -3.10 1.15 9.09
CA TYR A 10 -3.69 -0.15 9.46
C TYR A 10 -5.23 -0.20 9.42
N PHE A 11 -5.88 0.95 9.65
CA PHE A 11 -7.34 1.11 9.66
C PHE A 11 -7.97 1.31 8.27
N GLN A 12 -7.16 1.36 7.20
CA GLN A 12 -7.66 1.50 5.84
C GLN A 12 -8.06 0.13 5.30
N HIS A 13 -9.34 -0.02 4.92
CA HIS A 13 -9.89 -1.23 4.29
C HIS A 13 -9.36 -1.41 2.85
N ASN A 14 -8.07 -1.70 2.75
CA ASN A 14 -7.36 -2.02 1.52
C ASN A 14 -6.35 -3.14 1.80
N TYR A 15 -6.45 -4.24 1.04
CA TYR A 15 -5.62 -5.43 1.22
C TYR A 15 -4.12 -5.11 1.26
N GLY A 16 -3.63 -4.31 0.31
CA GLY A 16 -2.22 -3.94 0.26
C GLY A 16 -1.79 -3.06 1.44
N SER A 17 -2.60 -2.05 1.78
CA SER A 17 -2.32 -1.13 2.89
C SER A 17 -2.24 -1.85 4.25
N MET A 18 -3.13 -2.82 4.50
CA MET A 18 -3.10 -3.60 5.73
C MET A 18 -1.92 -4.57 5.78
N LEU A 19 -1.62 -5.25 4.66
CA LEU A 19 -0.51 -6.20 4.61
C LEU A 19 0.85 -5.51 4.79
N GLN A 20 1.07 -4.35 4.17
CA GLN A 20 2.34 -3.61 4.38
C GLN A 20 2.46 -3.06 5.81
N ALA A 21 1.34 -2.62 6.40
CA ALA A 21 1.34 -2.13 7.77
C ALA A 21 1.65 -3.27 8.75
N TYR A 22 1.06 -4.46 8.53
CA TYR A 22 1.35 -5.63 9.33
C TYR A 22 2.78 -6.14 9.11
N ALA A 23 3.28 -6.12 7.88
CA ALA A 23 4.68 -6.47 7.59
C ALA A 23 5.68 -5.55 8.29
N THR A 24 5.33 -4.28 8.52
CA THR A 24 6.17 -3.37 9.34
C THR A 24 6.27 -3.87 10.78
N GLN A 25 5.14 -4.27 11.38
CA GLN A 25 5.11 -4.90 12.71
C GLN A 25 5.93 -6.19 12.75
N MET A 26 5.73 -7.08 11.77
CA MET A 26 6.47 -8.34 11.65
C MET A 26 7.98 -8.12 11.52
N ALA A 27 8.40 -7.05 10.81
CA ALA A 27 9.82 -6.77 10.61
C ALA A 27 10.50 -6.36 11.93
N LEU A 28 9.83 -5.51 12.72
CA LEU A 28 10.30 -5.14 14.05
C LEU A 28 10.31 -6.34 15.00
N ASP A 29 9.32 -7.23 14.92
CA ASP A 29 9.28 -8.48 15.70
C ASP A 29 10.46 -9.39 15.38
N LYS A 30 10.73 -9.57 14.08
CA LYS A 30 11.87 -10.38 13.61
C LYS A 30 13.22 -9.81 14.06
N MET A 31 13.31 -8.49 14.24
CA MET A 31 14.51 -7.81 14.74
C MET A 31 14.55 -7.71 16.27
N GLY A 32 13.53 -8.19 16.99
CA GLY A 32 13.49 -8.21 18.46
C GLY A 32 13.13 -6.88 19.12
N TYR A 33 12.54 -5.93 18.38
CA TYR A 33 12.10 -4.64 18.93
C TYR A 33 10.65 -4.73 19.44
N GLU A 34 10.43 -4.45 20.72
CA GLU A 34 9.07 -4.28 21.25
C GLU A 34 8.40 -3.09 20.54
N ASN A 35 7.19 -3.30 20.03
CA ASN A 35 6.51 -2.32 19.20
C ASN A 35 4.98 -2.43 19.30
N GLU A 36 4.32 -1.31 19.01
CA GLU A 36 2.88 -1.21 18.90
C GLU A 36 2.50 -0.19 17.82
N THR A 37 1.39 -0.43 17.14
CA THR A 37 0.79 0.50 16.19
C THR A 37 -0.11 1.46 16.94
N ILE A 38 0.07 2.76 16.71
CA ILE A 38 -0.72 3.78 17.41
C ILE A 38 -2.20 3.66 17.05
N ASP A 39 -3.04 3.42 18.07
CA ASP A 39 -4.49 3.44 17.90
C ASP A 39 -4.97 4.88 17.73
N ILE A 40 -5.49 5.19 16.55
CA ILE A 40 -6.02 6.51 16.24
C ILE A 40 -7.48 6.69 16.63
N SER A 41 -8.14 5.67 17.18
CA SER A 41 -9.58 5.68 17.46
C SER A 41 -10.05 6.91 18.25
N GLY A 42 -9.25 7.38 19.21
CA GLY A 42 -9.56 8.56 20.03
C GLY A 42 -9.38 9.92 19.32
N PHE A 43 -8.54 10.01 18.29
CA PHE A 43 -8.24 11.29 17.60
C PHE A 43 -8.39 11.25 16.06
N ASN A 44 -8.95 10.18 15.51
CA ASN A 44 -9.22 10.06 14.06
C ASN A 44 -10.08 11.22 13.53
N HIS A 45 -10.94 11.76 14.38
CA HIS A 45 -11.77 12.92 14.06
C HIS A 45 -10.92 14.18 13.73
N GLU A 46 -9.78 14.39 14.39
CA GLU A 46 -8.85 15.49 14.09
C GLU A 46 -8.25 15.33 12.69
N ILE A 47 -7.76 14.12 12.38
CA ILE A 47 -7.17 13.77 11.09
C ILE A 47 -8.20 13.97 9.97
N ARG A 48 -9.42 13.44 10.14
CA ARG A 48 -10.52 13.57 9.18
C ARG A 48 -10.92 15.03 8.96
N LYS A 49 -11.05 15.83 10.03
CA LYS A 49 -11.40 17.25 9.96
C LYS A 49 -10.34 18.04 9.19
N ALA A 50 -9.05 17.79 9.45
CA ALA A 50 -7.96 18.45 8.75
C ALA A 50 -7.92 18.07 7.25
N LYS A 51 -8.09 16.79 6.93
CA LYS A 51 -8.22 16.32 5.53
C LYS A 51 -9.39 16.99 4.82
N MET A 52 -10.57 17.02 5.45
CA MET A 52 -11.76 17.62 4.87
C MET A 52 -11.57 19.11 4.59
N LYS A 53 -10.95 19.86 5.51
CA LYS A 53 -10.58 21.27 5.30
C LYS A 53 -9.62 21.45 4.12
N TYR A 54 -8.62 20.57 3.99
CA TYR A 54 -7.70 20.60 2.85
C TYR A 54 -8.46 20.40 1.53
N PHE A 55 -9.30 19.37 1.46
CA PHE A 55 -10.03 19.05 0.23
C PHE A 55 -11.09 20.09 -0.14
N ALA A 56 -11.74 20.73 0.83
CA ALA A 56 -12.66 21.85 0.57
C ALA A 56 -11.94 23.09 0.00
N LYS A 57 -10.66 23.27 0.30
CA LYS A 57 -9.82 24.32 -0.31
C LYS A 57 -9.25 23.90 -1.66
N ALA A 58 -8.91 22.62 -1.81
CA ALA A 58 -8.30 22.05 -3.01
C ALA A 58 -9.32 21.71 -4.11
N SER A 59 -10.62 21.62 -3.80
CA SER A 59 -11.73 21.39 -4.74
C SER A 59 -11.93 22.52 -5.76
N LEU A 60 -11.03 23.49 -5.82
CA LEU A 60 -10.89 24.41 -6.94
C LEU A 60 -10.09 23.78 -8.11
N THR A 61 -9.65 22.52 -7.99
CA THR A 61 -8.92 21.75 -9.03
C THR A 61 -9.70 20.49 -9.45
N SER A 62 -9.82 20.23 -10.76
CA SER A 62 -10.74 19.26 -11.37
C SER A 62 -10.48 17.80 -11.01
N ASP A 63 -9.21 17.39 -10.95
CA ASP A 63 -8.87 15.96 -10.97
C ASP A 63 -9.06 15.27 -9.61
N ILE A 64 -8.79 15.98 -8.51
CA ILE A 64 -8.98 15.49 -7.14
C ILE A 64 -10.48 15.38 -6.80
N LEU A 65 -11.30 16.28 -7.36
CA LEU A 65 -12.74 16.28 -7.20
C LEU A 65 -13.36 15.01 -7.79
N LEU A 66 -12.98 14.62 -9.00
CA LEU A 66 -13.55 13.48 -9.71
C LEU A 66 -13.35 12.16 -8.95
N SER A 67 -12.13 11.86 -8.50
CA SER A 67 -11.84 10.61 -7.77
C SER A 67 -12.56 10.55 -6.41
N LYS A 68 -12.78 11.69 -5.76
CA LYS A 68 -13.50 11.76 -4.48
C LYS A 68 -15.00 11.69 -4.65
N MET A 69 -15.51 12.20 -5.77
CA MET A 69 -16.92 12.10 -6.10
C MET A 69 -17.32 10.63 -6.27
N GLY A 70 -16.49 9.81 -6.92
CA GLY A 70 -16.68 8.36 -7.00
C GLY A 70 -16.79 7.67 -5.65
N MET A 71 -15.86 7.94 -4.72
CA MET A 71 -15.93 7.45 -3.34
C MET A 71 -17.20 7.94 -2.59
N ALA A 72 -17.56 9.21 -2.72
CA ALA A 72 -18.76 9.76 -2.07
C ALA A 72 -20.05 9.13 -2.60
N MET A 73 -20.14 8.96 -3.93
CA MET A 73 -21.24 8.26 -4.59
C MET A 73 -21.31 6.79 -4.17
N ASN A 74 -20.16 6.14 -3.94
CA ASN A 74 -20.11 4.77 -3.42
C ASN A 74 -20.70 4.67 -2.01
N VAL A 75 -20.36 5.60 -1.11
CA VAL A 75 -20.96 5.65 0.24
C VAL A 75 -22.48 5.83 0.16
N LEU A 76 -22.95 6.72 -0.72
CA LEU A 76 -24.37 6.94 -0.95
C LEU A 76 -25.04 5.66 -1.48
N ARG A 77 -24.44 5.02 -2.49
CA ARG A 77 -24.95 3.77 -3.06
C ARG A 77 -25.03 2.69 -2.00
N ARG A 78 -23.98 2.44 -1.21
CA ARG A 78 -23.99 1.44 -0.12
C ARG A 78 -25.16 1.61 0.85
N LYS A 79 -25.63 2.84 1.07
CA LYS A 79 -26.79 3.15 1.93
C LYS A 79 -28.14 2.94 1.24
N ILE A 80 -28.23 3.18 -0.07
CA ILE A 80 -29.50 3.21 -0.82
C ILE A 80 -29.72 1.93 -1.65
N SER A 81 -28.66 1.17 -1.92
CA SER A 81 -28.68 -0.02 -2.78
C SER A 81 -29.66 -1.07 -2.27
N LYS A 82 -30.68 -1.38 -3.08
CA LYS A 82 -31.61 -2.50 -2.84
C LYS A 82 -31.12 -3.82 -3.46
N ASP A 83 -30.01 -3.79 -4.20
CA ASP A 83 -29.39 -4.92 -4.92
C ASP A 83 -28.46 -5.77 -4.03
N GLY A 84 -28.41 -5.53 -2.72
CA GLY A 84 -27.56 -6.27 -1.77
C GLY A 84 -26.09 -5.81 -1.72
N TYR A 85 -25.64 -4.90 -2.59
CA TYR A 85 -24.25 -4.41 -2.61
C TYR A 85 -23.81 -3.81 -1.26
N GLY A 86 -24.70 -3.09 -0.57
CA GLY A 86 -24.41 -2.52 0.75
C GLY A 86 -24.10 -3.57 1.81
N ALA A 87 -24.78 -4.72 1.77
CA ALA A 87 -24.54 -5.84 2.70
C ALA A 87 -23.22 -6.55 2.39
N LEU A 88 -22.93 -6.81 1.11
CA LEU A 88 -21.66 -7.39 0.66
C LEU A 88 -20.46 -6.50 1.04
N ALA A 89 -20.56 -5.19 0.82
CA ALA A 89 -19.52 -4.25 1.23
C ALA A 89 -19.31 -4.24 2.77
N ARG A 90 -20.39 -4.41 3.55
CA ARG A 90 -20.27 -4.54 5.02
C ARG A 90 -19.57 -5.84 5.42
N GLN A 91 -19.90 -6.96 4.80
CA GLN A 91 -19.24 -8.25 5.04
C GLN A 91 -17.72 -8.16 4.80
N ARG A 92 -17.31 -7.50 3.71
CA ARG A 92 -15.88 -7.24 3.45
C ARG A 92 -15.24 -6.38 4.52
N ASN A 93 -15.91 -5.31 4.97
CA ASN A 93 -15.40 -4.45 6.03
C ASN A 93 -15.21 -5.24 7.34
N GLU A 94 -16.15 -6.12 7.68
CA GLU A 94 -16.06 -6.99 8.86
C GLU A 94 -14.84 -7.92 8.79
N LYS A 95 -14.50 -8.43 7.60
CA LYS A 95 -13.28 -9.23 7.37
C LYS A 95 -12.00 -8.42 7.59
N PHE A 96 -11.95 -7.18 7.12
CA PHE A 96 -10.83 -6.29 7.40
C PHE A 96 -10.72 -5.95 8.89
N ASP A 97 -11.83 -5.64 9.55
CA ASP A 97 -11.86 -5.32 10.98
C ASP A 97 -11.42 -6.52 11.83
N ALA A 98 -11.84 -7.73 11.46
CA ALA A 98 -11.41 -8.97 12.10
C ALA A 98 -9.90 -9.19 11.95
N PHE A 99 -9.34 -9.00 10.75
CA PHE A 99 -7.90 -9.08 10.52
C PHE A 99 -7.15 -8.05 11.36
N ALA A 100 -7.62 -6.79 11.38
CA ALA A 100 -7.01 -5.73 12.17
C ALA A 100 -6.92 -6.11 13.66
N LYS A 101 -8.05 -6.59 14.21
CA LYS A 101 -8.18 -7.01 15.61
C LYS A 101 -7.28 -8.21 15.96
N ASN A 102 -7.12 -9.15 15.05
CA ASN A 102 -6.40 -10.40 15.32
C ASN A 102 -4.88 -10.27 15.14
N HIS A 103 -4.41 -9.35 14.29
CA HIS A 103 -2.99 -9.28 13.90
C HIS A 103 -2.25 -8.05 14.45
N PHE A 104 -2.89 -6.90 14.62
CA PHE A 104 -2.21 -5.69 15.05
C PHE A 104 -2.13 -5.57 16.57
N ARG A 105 -0.94 -5.27 17.08
CA ARG A 105 -0.75 -4.82 18.46
C ARG A 105 -0.99 -3.33 18.52
N LEU A 106 -2.18 -2.93 18.95
CA LEU A 106 -2.56 -1.52 19.07
C LEU A 106 -2.12 -0.92 20.41
N SER A 107 -1.70 0.33 20.41
CA SER A 107 -1.36 1.10 21.61
C SER A 107 -2.59 1.32 22.51
N SER A 108 -2.36 1.83 23.71
CA SER A 108 -3.43 2.51 24.46
C SER A 108 -4.02 3.66 23.63
N ILE A 109 -5.30 3.96 23.87
CA ILE A 109 -5.99 5.06 23.19
C ILE A 109 -5.43 6.39 23.69
N TYR A 110 -5.08 7.27 22.74
CA TYR A 110 -4.85 8.69 22.98
C TYR A 110 -6.07 9.48 22.48
N HIS A 111 -6.40 10.60 23.11
CA HIS A 111 -7.56 11.43 22.75
C HIS A 111 -7.21 12.61 21.84
N SER A 112 -5.94 12.91 21.64
CA SER A 112 -5.46 13.92 20.68
C SER A 112 -4.04 13.65 20.21
N LYS A 113 -3.63 14.24 19.08
CA LYS A 113 -2.22 14.20 18.64
C LYS A 113 -1.28 14.90 19.61
N THR A 114 -1.77 15.93 20.31
CA THR A 114 -1.01 16.65 21.33
C THR A 114 -0.68 15.75 22.52
N GLU A 115 -1.67 15.02 23.03
CA GLU A 115 -1.49 14.05 24.11
C GLU A 115 -0.52 12.93 23.70
N LEU A 116 -0.69 12.38 22.50
CA LEU A 116 0.26 11.40 21.95
C LEU A 116 1.69 11.95 21.94
N GLY A 117 1.88 13.19 21.46
CA GLY A 117 3.18 13.86 21.46
C GLY A 117 3.80 14.05 22.84
N GLN A 118 2.99 14.44 23.83
CA GLN A 118 3.44 14.60 25.23
C GLN A 118 3.87 13.29 25.87
N LYS A 119 3.29 12.16 25.45
CA LYS A 119 3.62 10.83 25.95
C LYS A 119 4.70 10.10 25.14
N CYS A 120 5.22 10.71 24.07
CA CYS A 120 6.20 10.05 23.22
C CYS A 120 7.51 9.75 23.96
N GLU A 121 8.09 10.74 24.64
CA GLU A 121 9.37 10.59 25.37
C GLU A 121 9.30 9.55 26.49
N GLU A 122 8.15 9.44 27.16
CA GLU A 122 7.93 8.50 28.26
C GLU A 122 7.82 7.06 27.76
N ASN A 123 7.17 6.84 26.61
CA ASN A 123 6.73 5.51 26.18
C ASN A 123 7.60 4.90 25.06
N TYR A 124 8.22 5.73 24.22
CA TYR A 124 8.81 5.26 22.97
C TYR A 124 10.29 5.68 22.82
N SER A 125 11.10 4.72 22.38
CA SER A 125 12.49 5.00 21.97
C SER A 125 12.55 5.58 20.56
N ALA A 126 11.59 5.21 19.70
CA ALA A 126 11.46 5.71 18.35
C ALA A 126 10.00 5.76 17.90
N VAL A 127 9.70 6.66 16.97
CA VAL A 127 8.43 6.72 16.24
C VAL A 127 8.73 6.52 14.76
N LEU A 128 8.21 5.43 14.20
CA LEU A 128 8.40 5.02 12.83
C LEU A 128 7.12 5.27 12.03
N VAL A 129 7.19 6.12 10.99
CA VAL A 129 6.16 6.18 9.95
C VAL A 129 6.44 5.11 8.89
N GLY A 130 5.45 4.25 8.68
CA GLY A 130 5.59 3.07 7.82
C GLY A 130 5.49 3.36 6.31
N SER A 131 5.31 2.29 5.55
CA SER A 131 5.15 2.37 4.09
C SER A 131 3.73 2.79 3.69
N ASP A 132 3.50 2.81 2.38
CA ASP A 132 2.32 3.33 1.68
C ASP A 132 2.37 4.84 1.37
N GLN A 133 1.35 5.34 0.67
CA GLN A 133 1.22 6.73 0.21
C GLN A 133 0.84 7.67 1.36
N LEU A 134 1.66 7.70 2.41
CA LEU A 134 1.38 8.44 3.65
C LEU A 134 1.72 9.93 3.55
N TRP A 135 2.53 10.37 2.58
CA TRP A 135 2.84 11.79 2.33
C TRP A 135 2.05 12.41 1.17
N LEU A 136 0.84 11.91 0.89
CA LEU A 136 -0.09 12.60 0.01
C LEU A 136 -0.47 13.99 0.58
N PRO A 137 -0.80 14.99 -0.25
CA PRO A 137 -1.10 16.35 0.18
C PRO A 137 -2.14 16.47 1.30
N GLY A 138 -3.21 15.68 1.24
CA GLY A 138 -4.24 15.64 2.29
C GLY A 138 -3.72 15.05 3.61
N ASN A 139 -2.79 14.10 3.56
CA ASN A 139 -2.12 13.53 4.73
C ASN A 139 -1.12 14.50 5.35
N ILE A 140 -0.32 15.20 4.52
CA ILE A 140 0.57 16.28 4.96
C ILE A 140 -0.24 17.39 5.65
N ALA A 141 -1.41 17.74 5.10
CA ALA A 141 -2.28 18.72 5.72
C ALA A 141 -2.87 18.25 7.06
N ALA A 142 -3.08 16.94 7.23
CA ALA A 142 -3.55 16.34 8.47
C ALA A 142 -2.48 16.21 9.55
N ASP A 143 -1.21 16.31 9.17
CA ASP A 143 -0.06 16.42 10.08
C ASP A 143 -0.02 15.29 11.13
N TYR A 144 -0.25 14.07 10.66
CA TYR A 144 -0.13 12.84 11.45
C TYR A 144 1.08 12.04 10.98
N TYR A 145 1.11 11.69 9.69
CA TYR A 145 2.24 10.97 9.06
C TYR A 145 3.51 11.81 8.87
N THR A 146 3.48 13.10 9.23
CA THR A 146 4.64 14.02 9.20
C THR A 146 5.52 13.90 10.43
N LEU A 147 5.01 13.25 11.49
CA LEU A 147 5.66 13.12 12.80
C LEU A 147 5.99 14.47 13.48
N ASN A 148 5.37 15.58 13.08
CA ASN A 148 5.62 16.89 13.70
C ASN A 148 5.19 16.97 15.17
N PHE A 149 4.26 16.12 15.60
CA PHE A 149 3.84 16.02 17.01
C PHE A 149 4.88 15.30 17.88
N VAL A 150 5.85 14.60 17.28
CA VAL A 150 6.87 13.83 18.00
C VAL A 150 8.00 14.79 18.44
N PRO A 151 8.37 14.81 19.74
CA PRO A 151 9.47 15.60 20.28
C PRO A 151 10.80 15.36 19.55
N GLU A 152 11.73 16.32 19.61
CA GLU A 152 13.04 16.21 18.93
C GLU A 152 14.01 15.23 19.61
N SER A 153 13.80 14.97 20.89
CA SER A 153 14.50 13.96 21.70
C SER A 153 14.20 12.52 21.28
N VAL A 154 13.04 12.27 20.65
CA VAL A 154 12.62 10.93 20.22
C VAL A 154 13.03 10.70 18.77
N ASN A 155 13.63 9.54 18.51
CA ASN A 155 14.08 9.18 17.18
C ASN A 155 12.89 9.05 16.21
N LYS A 156 12.89 9.85 15.13
CA LYS A 156 11.86 9.87 14.08
C LYS A 156 12.39 9.16 12.84
N ILE A 157 11.71 8.09 12.45
CA ILE A 157 12.10 7.25 11.32
C ILE A 157 10.98 7.23 10.29
N ALA A 158 11.32 7.39 9.00
CA ALA A 158 10.46 7.04 7.89
C ALA A 158 11.02 5.79 7.20
N TYR A 159 10.18 4.77 7.06
CA TYR A 159 10.55 3.53 6.38
C TYR A 159 9.62 3.27 5.19
N SER A 160 10.19 3.29 3.98
CA SER A 160 9.49 3.04 2.73
C SER A 160 8.25 3.96 2.54
N THR A 161 8.27 5.16 3.12
CA THR A 161 7.14 6.08 2.99
C THR A 161 7.10 6.71 1.60
N SER A 162 5.90 6.84 1.03
CA SER A 162 5.69 7.33 -0.33
C SER A 162 4.88 8.62 -0.36
N PHE A 163 5.25 9.53 -1.25
CA PHE A 163 4.47 10.74 -1.55
C PHE A 163 3.23 10.44 -2.38
N GLY A 164 3.23 9.34 -3.12
CA GLY A 164 2.14 8.96 -4.00
C GLY A 164 1.96 9.84 -5.23
N GLN A 165 2.83 10.83 -5.44
CA GLN A 165 2.89 11.72 -6.59
C GLN A 165 4.33 12.17 -6.83
N SER A 166 4.69 12.46 -8.09
CA SER A 166 6.04 12.91 -8.48
C SER A 166 6.29 14.38 -8.18
N GLU A 167 5.24 15.15 -7.89
CA GLU A 167 5.32 16.58 -7.58
C GLU A 167 4.30 16.92 -6.48
N LEU A 168 4.66 17.82 -5.55
CA LEU A 168 3.74 18.33 -4.52
C LEU A 168 3.19 19.72 -4.90
N PRO A 169 1.90 20.01 -4.63
CA PRO A 169 1.40 21.38 -4.65
C PRO A 169 2.23 22.30 -3.74
N LYS A 170 2.43 23.57 -4.12
CA LYS A 170 3.28 24.53 -3.40
C LYS A 170 3.08 24.52 -1.88
N GLY A 171 1.83 24.52 -1.41
CA GLY A 171 1.52 24.50 0.03
C GLY A 171 1.90 23.19 0.74
N SER A 172 1.83 22.06 0.06
CA SER A 172 2.28 20.76 0.58
C SER A 172 3.80 20.64 0.51
N ALA A 173 4.43 21.12 -0.56
CA ALA A 173 5.88 21.19 -0.70
C ALA A 173 6.52 22.03 0.42
N ALA A 174 5.95 23.19 0.73
CA ALA A 174 6.43 24.06 1.81
C ALA A 174 6.32 23.41 3.21
N LYS A 175 5.31 22.57 3.44
CA LYS A 175 5.21 21.78 4.68
C LYS A 175 6.22 20.64 4.69
N ALA A 176 6.39 19.97 3.55
CA ALA A 176 7.34 18.88 3.38
C ALA A 176 8.79 19.32 3.62
N SER A 177 9.21 20.47 3.08
CA SER A 177 10.55 21.01 3.31
C SER A 177 10.88 21.30 4.78
N VAL A 178 9.85 21.43 5.63
CA VAL A 178 10.00 21.59 7.08
C VAL A 178 10.09 20.24 7.79
N PHE A 179 9.09 19.36 7.62
CA PHE A 179 9.06 18.13 8.41
C PHE A 179 10.13 17.11 7.98
N LEU A 180 10.51 17.07 6.69
CA LEU A 180 11.54 16.15 6.20
C LEU A 180 12.91 16.42 6.82
N LYS A 181 13.18 17.67 7.25
CA LYS A 181 14.41 18.01 7.98
C LYS A 181 14.38 17.58 9.45
N LYS A 182 13.20 17.29 9.99
CA LYS A 182 12.97 16.89 11.38
C LYS A 182 12.89 15.37 11.57
N ILE A 183 12.69 14.61 10.51
CA ILE A 183 12.75 13.15 10.54
C ILE A 183 14.22 12.77 10.45
N ARG A 184 14.74 12.03 11.42
CA ARG A 184 16.18 11.75 11.50
C ARG A 184 16.62 10.79 10.39
N HIS A 185 15.89 9.71 10.20
CA HIS A 185 16.17 8.70 9.18
C HIS A 185 15.04 8.64 8.16
N ILE A 186 15.37 8.80 6.88
CA ILE A 186 14.39 8.72 5.80
C ILE A 186 14.79 7.65 4.79
N GLY A 187 13.89 6.69 4.58
CA GLY A 187 13.95 5.72 3.49
C GLY A 187 12.62 5.78 2.74
N VAL A 188 12.70 5.87 1.42
CA VAL A 188 11.51 6.03 0.55
C VAL A 188 11.30 4.79 -0.31
N ARG A 189 10.08 4.58 -0.79
CA ARG A 189 9.72 3.37 -1.56
C ARG A 189 10.06 3.44 -3.05
N GLU A 190 10.17 4.65 -3.60
CA GLU A 190 10.35 4.84 -5.04
C GLU A 190 11.32 5.99 -5.36
N GLU A 191 11.99 5.91 -6.51
CA GLU A 191 12.99 6.88 -6.97
C GLU A 191 12.42 8.31 -7.06
N SER A 192 11.19 8.47 -7.57
CA SER A 192 10.53 9.79 -7.60
C SER A 192 10.32 10.39 -6.20
N GLY A 193 10.21 9.54 -5.17
CA GLY A 193 10.15 9.98 -3.78
C GLY A 193 11.51 10.46 -3.26
N GLN A 194 12.59 9.80 -3.67
CA GLN A 194 13.97 10.18 -3.34
C GLN A 194 14.30 11.54 -3.96
N GLU A 195 13.95 11.74 -5.23
CA GLU A 195 14.10 13.02 -5.94
C GLU A 195 13.37 14.16 -5.21
N LEU A 196 12.13 13.91 -4.74
CA LEU A 196 11.37 14.91 -3.96
C LEU A 196 12.05 15.24 -2.63
N VAL A 197 12.60 14.26 -1.92
CA VAL A 197 13.33 14.52 -0.67
C VAL A 197 14.59 15.35 -0.95
N LYS A 198 15.35 15.00 -1.99
CA LYS A 198 16.51 15.80 -2.42
C LYS A 198 16.12 17.23 -2.75
N GLN A 199 15.07 17.43 -3.53
CA GLN A 199 14.59 18.77 -3.90
C GLN A 199 14.10 19.59 -2.70
N LEU A 200 13.38 18.98 -1.75
CA LEU A 200 12.68 19.69 -0.68
C LEU A 200 13.50 19.85 0.61
N ALA A 201 14.42 18.93 0.86
CA ALA A 201 15.21 18.89 2.09
C ALA A 201 16.73 18.88 1.86
N ASP A 202 17.19 18.77 0.60
CA ASP A 202 18.60 18.60 0.22
C ASP A 202 19.27 17.39 0.92
N ARG A 203 18.56 16.26 0.91
CA ARG A 203 19.02 15.00 1.51
C ARG A 203 19.04 13.88 0.48
N ASP A 204 20.13 13.14 0.45
CA ASP A 204 20.31 11.97 -0.41
C ASP A 204 19.87 10.72 0.39
N VAL A 205 18.62 10.31 0.19
CA VAL A 205 18.00 9.25 1.03
C VAL A 205 17.93 7.93 0.28
N PRO A 206 18.06 6.76 0.93
CA PRO A 206 17.95 5.48 0.25
C PRO A 206 16.53 5.18 -0.26
N VAL A 207 16.46 4.50 -1.41
CA VAL A 207 15.27 3.74 -1.82
C VAL A 207 15.33 2.36 -1.17
N VAL A 208 14.32 2.05 -0.35
CA VAL A 208 14.22 0.80 0.41
C VAL A 208 13.00 -0.02 -0.03
N CYS A 209 13.01 -1.31 0.26
CA CYS A 209 11.90 -2.19 -0.03
C CYS A 209 10.65 -1.81 0.76
N ASP A 210 9.49 -1.96 0.10
CA ASP A 210 8.22 -2.05 0.81
C ASP A 210 8.29 -3.16 1.89
N PRO A 211 7.72 -2.97 3.10
CA PRO A 211 7.75 -3.96 4.16
C PRO A 211 7.29 -5.36 3.71
N THR A 212 6.38 -5.44 2.74
CA THR A 212 5.92 -6.73 2.21
C THR A 212 7.02 -7.56 1.54
N LEU A 213 8.03 -6.90 0.99
CA LEU A 213 9.20 -7.50 0.33
C LEU A 213 10.30 -7.90 1.31
N LEU A 214 10.21 -7.49 2.59
CA LEU A 214 11.14 -7.93 3.64
C LEU A 214 11.00 -9.42 3.97
N PHE A 215 9.92 -10.05 3.50
CA PHE A 215 9.61 -11.45 3.73
C PHE A 215 9.57 -12.21 2.40
N THR A 216 9.91 -13.49 2.46
CA THR A 216 9.75 -14.45 1.36
C THR A 216 8.29 -14.90 1.27
N GLY A 217 7.92 -15.51 0.13
CA GLY A 217 6.59 -16.13 -0.01
C GLY A 217 6.33 -17.23 1.03
N GLU A 218 7.37 -17.94 1.46
CA GLU A 218 7.31 -18.96 2.51
C GLU A 218 7.03 -18.34 3.88
N GLU A 219 7.68 -17.23 4.24
CA GLU A 219 7.40 -16.53 5.50
C GLU A 219 5.97 -15.99 5.55
N TRP A 220 5.41 -15.56 4.41
CA TRP A 220 4.01 -15.15 4.30
C TRP A 220 3.00 -16.30 4.46
N MET A 221 3.44 -17.56 4.50
CA MET A 221 2.56 -18.68 4.85
C MET A 221 2.14 -18.66 6.33
N THR A 222 2.87 -17.96 7.19
CA THR A 222 2.52 -17.85 8.62
C THR A 222 1.24 -17.05 8.88
N VAL A 223 0.77 -16.29 7.90
CA VAL A 223 -0.39 -15.39 8.01
C VAL A 223 -1.64 -15.98 7.35
N GLN A 224 -1.48 -16.93 6.43
CA GLN A 224 -2.56 -17.47 5.60
C GLN A 224 -2.71 -18.98 5.80
N GLN A 225 -3.88 -19.50 5.43
CA GLN A 225 -4.10 -20.95 5.42
C GLN A 225 -3.40 -21.65 4.23
N GLU A 226 -3.00 -22.90 4.46
CA GLU A 226 -2.34 -23.74 3.46
C GLU A 226 -3.31 -24.18 2.34
N LYS A 227 -4.53 -24.58 2.71
CA LYS A 227 -5.54 -25.06 1.76
C LYS A 227 -5.96 -23.93 0.79
N PRO A 228 -6.05 -24.18 -0.52
CA PRO A 228 -6.63 -23.23 -1.46
C PRO A 228 -8.07 -22.88 -1.10
N LEU A 229 -8.42 -21.60 -1.17
CA LEU A 229 -9.80 -21.12 -1.02
C LEU A 229 -10.68 -21.49 -2.21
N ILE A 230 -10.09 -21.54 -3.39
CA ILE A 230 -10.77 -21.78 -4.66
C ILE A 230 -10.16 -23.01 -5.30
N ASP A 231 -11.01 -23.98 -5.63
CA ASP A 231 -10.60 -25.17 -6.35
C ASP A 231 -10.47 -24.90 -7.86
N GLY A 232 -9.50 -25.59 -8.48
CA GLY A 232 -9.23 -25.54 -9.91
C GLY A 232 -8.35 -24.37 -10.34
N LYS A 233 -8.08 -24.28 -11.64
CA LYS A 233 -7.26 -23.22 -12.24
C LYS A 233 -8.08 -21.95 -12.46
N TYR A 234 -7.54 -20.81 -12.06
CA TYR A 234 -8.20 -19.53 -12.23
C TYR A 234 -7.25 -18.37 -12.52
N ILE A 235 -7.82 -17.33 -13.10
CA ILE A 235 -7.23 -16.01 -13.25
C ILE A 235 -7.72 -15.17 -12.05
N PHE A 236 -6.81 -14.70 -11.21
CA PHE A 236 -7.14 -13.77 -10.14
C PHE A 236 -7.08 -12.33 -10.64
N CYS A 237 -8.19 -11.60 -10.51
CA CYS A 237 -8.29 -10.20 -10.91
C CYS A 237 -8.42 -9.28 -9.68
N TYR A 238 -7.50 -8.32 -9.58
CA TYR A 238 -7.53 -7.30 -8.54
C TYR A 238 -7.24 -5.92 -9.13
N PHE A 239 -8.30 -5.18 -9.45
CA PHE A 239 -8.22 -3.86 -10.06
C PHE A 239 -8.82 -2.79 -9.13
N LEU A 240 -8.00 -1.81 -8.78
CA LEU A 240 -8.38 -0.65 -7.99
C LEU A 240 -8.93 0.49 -8.87
N GLY A 241 -8.52 0.58 -10.13
CA GLY A 241 -9.02 1.59 -11.07
C GLY A 241 -10.24 1.12 -11.88
N ASN A 242 -11.05 2.10 -12.31
CA ASN A 242 -12.15 1.91 -13.26
C ASN A 242 -11.65 1.99 -14.70
N ASN A 243 -10.96 0.93 -15.14
CA ASN A 243 -10.42 0.81 -16.49
C ASN A 243 -11.05 -0.41 -17.19
N PRO A 244 -12.05 -0.20 -18.07
CA PRO A 244 -12.69 -1.28 -18.83
C PRO A 244 -11.72 -2.16 -19.65
N PRO A 245 -10.67 -1.61 -20.30
CA PRO A 245 -9.71 -2.44 -21.06
C PRO A 245 -9.03 -3.52 -20.21
N HIS A 246 -8.82 -3.30 -18.91
CA HIS A 246 -8.19 -4.30 -18.03
C HIS A 246 -9.13 -5.51 -17.81
N ARG A 247 -10.44 -5.27 -17.66
CA ARG A 247 -11.44 -6.35 -17.56
C ARG A 247 -11.57 -7.11 -18.87
N GLU A 248 -11.52 -6.40 -20.00
CA GLU A 248 -11.58 -7.03 -21.31
C GLU A 248 -10.35 -7.90 -21.59
N PHE A 249 -9.15 -7.47 -21.18
CA PHE A 249 -7.97 -8.32 -21.21
C PHE A 249 -8.18 -9.61 -20.42
N ALA A 250 -8.71 -9.54 -19.20
CA ALA A 250 -8.96 -10.72 -18.37
C ALA A 250 -9.95 -11.69 -19.05
N LYS A 251 -11.02 -11.18 -19.68
CA LYS A 251 -11.97 -12.00 -20.46
C LYS A 251 -11.29 -12.72 -21.63
N ARG A 252 -10.52 -12.00 -22.44
CA ARG A 252 -9.76 -12.60 -23.56
C ARG A 252 -8.75 -13.65 -23.07
N LEU A 253 -8.11 -13.40 -21.92
CA LEU A 253 -7.23 -14.38 -21.28
C LEU A 253 -7.98 -15.64 -20.82
N ARG A 254 -9.16 -15.48 -20.23
CA ARG A 254 -10.05 -16.59 -19.86
C ARG A 254 -10.43 -17.42 -21.09
N GLU A 255 -10.88 -16.79 -22.17
CA GLU A 255 -11.28 -17.48 -23.40
C GLU A 255 -10.12 -18.32 -23.97
N LYS A 256 -8.89 -17.80 -23.93
CA LYS A 256 -7.72 -18.49 -24.43
C LYS A 256 -7.24 -19.64 -23.55
N THR A 257 -7.38 -19.51 -22.23
CA THR A 257 -6.80 -20.45 -21.25
C THR A 257 -7.80 -21.45 -20.68
N GLY A 258 -9.11 -21.18 -20.81
CA GLY A 258 -10.17 -21.94 -20.17
C GLY A 258 -10.26 -21.75 -18.64
N CYS A 259 -9.43 -20.88 -18.05
CA CYS A 259 -9.45 -20.60 -16.61
C CYS A 259 -10.67 -19.74 -16.24
N LYS A 260 -11.30 -20.03 -15.09
CA LYS A 260 -12.33 -19.13 -14.52
C LYS A 260 -11.70 -17.84 -13.99
N ILE A 261 -12.47 -16.76 -13.95
CA ILE A 261 -12.04 -15.47 -13.38
C ILE A 261 -12.60 -15.32 -11.96
N ILE A 262 -11.70 -15.14 -10.98
CA ILE A 262 -12.04 -14.77 -9.60
C ILE A 262 -11.65 -13.31 -9.40
N ALA A 263 -12.59 -12.45 -8.99
CA ALA A 263 -12.33 -11.02 -8.86
C ALA A 263 -12.82 -10.41 -7.55
N LEU A 264 -11.99 -9.59 -6.92
CA LEU A 264 -12.43 -8.72 -5.81
C LEU A 264 -12.90 -7.39 -6.39
N THR A 265 -14.22 -7.18 -6.44
CA THR A 265 -14.85 -6.05 -7.14
C THR A 265 -15.26 -4.92 -6.21
N HIS A 266 -15.51 -3.74 -6.77
CA HIS A 266 -16.07 -2.58 -6.06
C HIS A 266 -15.33 -2.21 -4.76
N LEU A 267 -14.00 -2.17 -4.83
CA LEU A 267 -13.11 -1.96 -3.68
C LEU A 267 -13.26 -0.54 -3.11
N ASP A 268 -12.81 0.46 -3.88
CA ASP A 268 -12.81 1.87 -3.47
C ASP A 268 -14.13 2.57 -3.88
N GLU A 269 -14.62 2.27 -5.07
CA GLU A 269 -15.87 2.77 -5.63
C GLU A 269 -16.68 1.66 -6.27
N TYR A 270 -17.97 1.91 -6.51
CA TYR A 270 -18.73 1.03 -7.38
C TYR A 270 -18.29 1.25 -8.83
N VAL A 271 -17.95 0.16 -9.51
CA VAL A 271 -17.44 0.17 -10.88
C VAL A 271 -18.36 -0.67 -11.75
N LYS A 272 -19.09 -0.04 -12.67
CA LYS A 272 -20.06 -0.75 -13.53
C LYS A 272 -19.40 -1.85 -14.38
N SER A 273 -18.15 -1.65 -14.80
CA SER A 273 -17.40 -2.64 -15.59
C SER A 273 -17.00 -3.88 -14.79
N ASP A 274 -17.26 -3.94 -13.48
CA ASP A 274 -17.01 -5.12 -12.66
C ASP A 274 -18.15 -6.16 -12.70
N GLU A 275 -19.36 -5.81 -13.15
CA GLU A 275 -20.57 -6.64 -12.94
C GLU A 275 -20.64 -7.92 -13.78
N SER A 276 -19.88 -8.05 -14.86
CA SER A 276 -20.09 -9.12 -15.84
C SER A 276 -18.82 -9.76 -16.41
N TYR A 277 -17.66 -9.45 -15.85
CA TYR A 277 -16.39 -9.98 -16.38
C TYR A 277 -15.84 -11.18 -15.59
N ALA A 278 -16.29 -11.38 -14.36
CA ALA A 278 -15.79 -12.43 -13.47
C ALA A 278 -16.80 -13.56 -13.28
N ASP A 279 -16.31 -14.78 -13.09
CA ASP A 279 -17.14 -15.95 -12.81
C ASP A 279 -17.52 -16.02 -11.33
N GLU A 280 -16.62 -15.60 -10.43
CA GLU A 280 -16.88 -15.52 -8.98
C GLU A 280 -16.35 -14.20 -8.41
N THR A 281 -17.10 -13.59 -7.48
CA THR A 281 -16.74 -12.31 -6.85
C THR A 281 -16.90 -12.35 -5.32
N PRO A 282 -16.02 -13.07 -4.60
CA PRO A 282 -16.17 -13.24 -3.15
C PRO A 282 -15.93 -11.91 -2.39
N TYR A 283 -16.78 -11.63 -1.39
CA TYR A 283 -16.68 -10.46 -0.52
C TYR A 283 -16.20 -10.81 0.90
N ASP A 284 -16.25 -12.08 1.27
CA ASP A 284 -15.83 -12.64 2.54
C ASP A 284 -14.33 -12.95 2.61
N ILE A 285 -13.53 -12.13 1.94
CA ILE A 285 -12.08 -12.27 1.78
C ILE A 285 -11.37 -11.25 2.66
N ASP A 286 -10.57 -11.72 3.61
CA ASP A 286 -9.69 -10.88 4.44
C ASP A 286 -8.28 -10.70 3.80
N PRO A 287 -7.37 -9.91 4.40
CA PRO A 287 -5.99 -9.77 3.93
C PRO A 287 -5.17 -11.05 3.84
N ALA A 288 -5.38 -12.06 4.69
CA ALA A 288 -4.72 -13.35 4.59
C ALA A 288 -5.28 -14.18 3.43
N ASP A 289 -6.60 -14.15 3.23
CA ASP A 289 -7.28 -14.80 2.12
C ASP A 289 -6.83 -14.23 0.77
N PHE A 290 -6.58 -12.92 0.70
CA PHE A 290 -6.01 -12.26 -0.48
C PHE A 290 -4.66 -12.85 -0.89
N LEU A 291 -3.79 -13.17 0.08
CA LEU A 291 -2.51 -13.84 -0.20
C LEU A 291 -2.73 -15.24 -0.77
N ASN A 292 -3.70 -15.98 -0.22
CA ASN A 292 -4.04 -17.33 -0.68
C ASN A 292 -4.58 -17.32 -2.12
N LEU A 293 -5.42 -16.35 -2.47
CA LEU A 293 -5.94 -16.16 -3.83
C LEU A 293 -4.82 -15.83 -4.84
N ILE A 294 -3.83 -15.04 -4.45
CA ILE A 294 -2.68 -14.79 -5.34
C ILE A 294 -1.83 -16.05 -5.47
N ARG A 295 -1.44 -16.66 -4.35
CA ARG A 295 -0.53 -17.83 -4.31
C ARG A 295 -1.04 -19.01 -5.15
N ASN A 296 -2.35 -19.21 -5.20
CA ASN A 296 -2.97 -20.35 -5.88
C ASN A 296 -3.49 -20.03 -7.30
N ALA A 297 -3.36 -18.79 -7.78
CA ALA A 297 -3.77 -18.43 -9.13
C ALA A 297 -2.85 -19.05 -10.21
N GLU A 298 -3.44 -19.38 -11.36
CA GLU A 298 -2.68 -19.74 -12.57
C GLU A 298 -2.11 -18.47 -13.23
N TYR A 299 -2.92 -17.39 -13.27
CA TYR A 299 -2.54 -16.07 -13.74
C TYR A 299 -3.09 -14.98 -12.84
N VAL A 300 -2.38 -13.87 -12.70
CA VAL A 300 -2.85 -12.68 -11.97
C VAL A 300 -2.98 -11.49 -12.91
N CYS A 301 -4.12 -10.80 -12.89
CA CYS A 301 -4.34 -9.55 -13.60
C CYS A 301 -4.59 -8.42 -12.59
N THR A 302 -3.77 -7.36 -12.60
CA THR A 302 -3.86 -6.34 -11.54
C THR A 302 -3.36 -4.96 -11.95
N ASP A 303 -3.87 -3.89 -11.33
CA ASP A 303 -3.28 -2.54 -11.40
C ASP A 303 -2.76 -2.08 -10.02
N SER A 304 -2.49 -3.05 -9.14
CA SER A 304 -2.05 -2.84 -7.77
C SER A 304 -0.56 -3.16 -7.61
N PHE A 305 0.14 -2.25 -6.93
CA PHE A 305 1.51 -2.45 -6.49
C PHE A 305 1.65 -3.72 -5.63
N HIS A 306 0.85 -3.85 -4.57
CA HIS A 306 0.99 -4.97 -3.63
C HIS A 306 0.57 -6.31 -4.26
N CYS A 307 -0.43 -6.33 -5.14
CA CYS A 307 -0.79 -7.57 -5.85
C CYS A 307 0.36 -8.02 -6.78
N SER A 308 1.06 -7.05 -7.42
CA SER A 308 2.26 -7.34 -8.22
C SER A 308 3.41 -7.85 -7.34
N VAL A 309 3.64 -7.24 -6.17
CA VAL A 309 4.62 -7.71 -5.18
C VAL A 309 4.37 -9.17 -4.79
N PHE A 310 3.15 -9.49 -4.37
CA PHE A 310 2.82 -10.85 -3.93
C PHE A 310 2.86 -11.85 -5.10
N SER A 311 2.52 -11.44 -6.32
CA SER A 311 2.69 -12.29 -7.51
C SER A 311 4.15 -12.65 -7.74
N ILE A 312 5.08 -11.71 -7.53
CA ILE A 312 6.53 -11.95 -7.59
C ILE A 312 6.96 -12.90 -6.47
N LEU A 313 6.54 -12.65 -5.22
CA LEU A 313 6.91 -13.48 -4.06
C LEU A 313 6.44 -14.94 -4.22
N TYR A 314 5.24 -15.17 -4.74
CA TYR A 314 4.69 -16.50 -4.97
C TYR A 314 5.03 -17.11 -6.33
N LYS A 315 5.88 -16.44 -7.13
CA LYS A 315 6.31 -16.87 -8.46
C LYS A 315 5.12 -17.16 -9.42
N ARG A 316 4.09 -16.31 -9.38
CA ARG A 316 2.87 -16.46 -10.20
C ARG A 316 2.98 -15.65 -11.48
N PRO A 317 2.69 -16.23 -12.67
CA PRO A 317 2.56 -15.45 -13.91
C PRO A 317 1.54 -14.33 -13.74
N PHE A 318 1.91 -13.10 -14.11
CA PHE A 318 1.06 -11.94 -13.87
C PHE A 318 1.07 -10.94 -15.04
N PHE A 319 0.08 -10.07 -15.04
CA PHE A 319 -0.13 -8.98 -15.99
C PHE A 319 -0.52 -7.74 -15.18
N THR A 320 0.39 -6.77 -15.11
CA THR A 320 0.18 -5.53 -14.36
C THR A 320 -0.20 -4.41 -15.29
N PHE A 321 -1.25 -3.66 -14.99
CA PHE A 321 -1.75 -2.58 -15.84
C PHE A 321 -1.49 -1.20 -15.22
N ARG A 322 -1.27 -0.21 -16.09
CA ARG A 322 -1.15 1.18 -15.66
C ARG A 322 -2.53 1.72 -15.32
N ARG A 323 -2.74 2.12 -14.05
CA ARG A 323 -4.03 2.66 -13.60
C ARG A 323 -4.38 3.99 -14.26
N TYR A 324 -3.37 4.80 -14.58
CA TYR A 324 -3.51 6.12 -15.17
C TYR A 324 -2.62 6.26 -16.41
N THR A 325 -3.05 7.08 -17.37
CA THR A 325 -2.23 7.40 -18.55
C THR A 325 -0.98 8.17 -18.14
N ARG A 326 0.10 8.05 -18.93
CA ARG A 326 1.40 8.72 -18.68
C ARG A 326 1.31 10.25 -18.49
N LYS A 327 0.22 10.90 -18.91
CA LYS A 327 0.02 12.34 -18.81
C LYS A 327 -0.44 12.81 -17.42
N THR A 328 -0.70 11.90 -16.48
CA THR A 328 -1.16 12.26 -15.13
C THR A 328 0.00 12.40 -14.16
N ARG A 329 -0.05 13.39 -13.25
CA ARG A 329 0.96 13.65 -12.19
C ARG A 329 1.03 12.54 -11.12
N GLN A 330 0.40 11.39 -11.33
CA GLN A 330 0.25 10.35 -10.33
C GLN A 330 1.36 9.29 -10.45
N SER A 331 2.07 9.06 -9.34
CA SER A 331 3.23 8.15 -9.25
C SER A 331 2.86 6.67 -9.09
N THR A 332 1.58 6.29 -9.17
CA THR A 332 1.18 4.88 -9.05
C THR A 332 1.92 3.99 -10.04
N ASN A 333 2.15 4.53 -11.23
CA ASN A 333 2.93 3.89 -12.26
C ASN A 333 4.44 3.84 -11.93
N SER A 334 5.03 4.93 -11.41
CA SER A 334 6.47 4.96 -11.11
C SER A 334 6.87 3.97 -10.01
N ARG A 335 5.98 3.69 -9.05
CA ARG A 335 6.18 2.64 -8.04
C ARG A 335 6.29 1.25 -8.65
N LEU A 336 5.41 0.93 -9.60
CA LEU A 336 5.47 -0.33 -10.34
C LEU A 336 6.71 -0.40 -11.25
N ASP A 337 7.05 0.71 -11.91
CA ASP A 337 8.26 0.81 -12.74
C ASP A 337 9.52 0.59 -11.88
N THR A 338 9.61 1.24 -10.71
CA THR A 338 10.71 1.04 -9.73
C THR A 338 10.78 -0.42 -9.28
N LEU A 339 9.64 -1.03 -8.92
CA LEU A 339 9.58 -2.43 -8.50
C LEU A 339 10.14 -3.36 -9.58
N PHE A 340 9.67 -3.23 -10.81
CA PHE A 340 10.08 -4.09 -11.91
C PHE A 340 11.54 -3.88 -12.31
N HIS A 341 12.03 -2.63 -12.29
CA HIS A 341 13.44 -2.33 -12.49
C HIS A 341 14.31 -2.99 -11.40
N MET A 342 13.94 -2.79 -10.13
CA MET A 342 14.63 -3.33 -8.96
C MET A 342 14.76 -4.86 -9.03
N VAL A 343 13.71 -5.58 -9.40
CA VAL A 343 13.73 -7.05 -9.50
C VAL A 343 14.10 -7.57 -10.89
N GLY A 344 14.39 -6.70 -11.86
CA GLY A 344 14.79 -7.11 -13.21
C GLY A 344 13.70 -7.78 -14.03
N ILE A 345 12.43 -7.46 -13.77
CA ILE A 345 11.30 -7.98 -14.54
C ILE A 345 10.94 -7.00 -15.65
N SER A 346 10.76 -7.50 -16.88
CA SER A 346 10.30 -6.73 -18.03
C SER A 346 9.12 -7.43 -18.71
N GLY A 347 8.40 -6.73 -19.59
CA GLY A 347 7.27 -7.30 -20.33
C GLY A 347 6.04 -7.66 -19.49
N ARG A 348 5.96 -7.18 -18.24
CA ARG A 348 4.80 -7.44 -17.35
C ARG A 348 3.89 -6.24 -17.13
N MET A 349 4.26 -5.09 -17.71
CA MET A 349 3.46 -3.86 -17.69
C MET A 349 2.64 -3.75 -18.98
N MET A 350 1.32 -3.90 -18.86
CA MET A 350 0.34 -3.96 -19.95
C MET A 350 -0.50 -2.66 -20.03
N GLN A 351 -1.14 -2.47 -21.17
CA GLN A 351 -2.12 -1.42 -21.48
C GLN A 351 -3.55 -1.98 -21.57
N GLY A 352 -3.71 -3.27 -21.85
CA GLY A 352 -5.00 -3.97 -21.91
C GLY A 352 -5.46 -4.35 -23.31
N ASP A 353 -4.79 -3.86 -24.35
CA ASP A 353 -5.09 -4.13 -25.77
C ASP A 353 -4.13 -5.14 -26.42
N GLU A 354 -3.16 -5.67 -25.66
CA GLU A 354 -2.17 -6.62 -26.17
C GLU A 354 -2.79 -7.91 -26.70
N ASN A 355 -2.04 -8.60 -27.59
CA ASN A 355 -2.37 -9.93 -28.05
C ASN A 355 -2.08 -10.96 -26.94
N ILE A 356 -3.12 -11.72 -26.54
CA ILE A 356 -3.02 -12.69 -25.44
C ILE A 356 -2.01 -13.81 -25.72
N GLU A 357 -1.89 -14.27 -26.96
CA GLU A 357 -0.95 -15.33 -27.31
C GLU A 357 0.50 -14.90 -27.11
N ASP A 358 0.80 -13.64 -27.42
CA ASP A 358 2.13 -13.08 -27.20
C ASP A 358 2.39 -12.84 -25.70
N CYS A 359 1.39 -12.35 -24.98
CA CYS A 359 1.44 -12.21 -23.52
C CYS A 359 1.73 -13.55 -22.81
N LEU A 360 1.14 -14.65 -23.28
CA LEU A 360 1.36 -16.00 -22.72
C LEU A 360 2.76 -16.54 -23.00
N LYS A 361 3.45 -16.05 -24.03
CA LYS A 361 4.85 -16.43 -24.33
C LYS A 361 5.87 -15.72 -23.44
N ILE A 362 5.46 -14.66 -22.73
CA ILE A 362 6.34 -13.89 -21.85
C ILE A 362 6.77 -14.79 -20.69
N LYS A 363 8.07 -15.07 -20.60
CA LYS A 363 8.67 -15.81 -19.49
C LYS A 363 9.20 -14.83 -18.45
N THR A 364 8.88 -15.06 -17.18
CA THR A 364 9.50 -14.35 -16.05
C THR A 364 10.52 -15.27 -15.41
N ASP A 365 11.77 -14.84 -15.33
CA ASP A 365 12.78 -15.51 -14.52
C ASP A 365 12.62 -15.08 -13.05
N PHE A 366 11.81 -15.83 -12.31
CA PHE A 366 11.57 -15.55 -10.90
C PHE A 366 12.78 -15.80 -10.02
N ASP A 367 13.72 -16.66 -10.42
CA ASP A 367 14.91 -16.94 -9.62
C ASP A 367 15.89 -15.77 -9.69
N VAL A 368 16.06 -15.16 -10.87
CA VAL A 368 16.79 -13.88 -11.00
C VAL A 368 16.10 -12.77 -10.20
N ALA A 369 14.77 -12.69 -10.28
CA ALA A 369 14.01 -11.69 -9.53
C ALA A 369 14.17 -11.86 -8.01
N HIS A 370 14.12 -13.09 -7.50
CA HIS A 370 14.29 -13.40 -6.07
C HIS A 370 15.73 -13.13 -5.60
N LYS A 371 16.76 -13.46 -6.39
CA LYS A 371 18.17 -13.11 -6.08
C LYS A 371 18.38 -11.60 -5.96
N ARG A 372 17.82 -10.81 -6.88
CA ARG A 372 17.86 -9.34 -6.78
C ARG A 372 17.10 -8.84 -5.56
N LEU A 373 15.95 -9.44 -5.28
CA LEU A 373 15.13 -9.09 -4.13
C LEU A 373 15.85 -9.38 -2.80
N GLU A 374 16.60 -10.47 -2.68
CA GLU A 374 17.40 -10.79 -1.49
C GLU A 374 18.44 -9.71 -1.19
N ILE A 375 19.13 -9.21 -2.22
CA ILE A 375 20.11 -8.12 -2.08
C ILE A 375 19.42 -6.85 -1.57
N MET A 376 18.28 -6.50 -2.14
CA MET A 376 17.52 -5.30 -1.75
C MET A 376 16.90 -5.43 -0.36
N ARG A 377 16.44 -6.63 0.00
CA ARG A 377 15.94 -6.98 1.33
C ARG A 377 17.04 -6.81 2.37
N ALA A 378 18.25 -7.33 2.12
CA ALA A 378 19.38 -7.18 3.02
C ALA A 378 19.75 -5.70 3.25
N LYS A 379 19.80 -4.90 2.18
CA LYS A 379 20.02 -3.44 2.29
C LYS A 379 18.94 -2.74 3.09
N SER A 380 17.68 -3.14 2.92
CA SER A 380 16.55 -2.51 3.61
C SER A 380 16.52 -2.86 5.10
N TYR A 381 16.87 -4.09 5.48
CA TYR A 381 17.09 -4.47 6.88
C TYR A 381 18.26 -3.71 7.49
N ALA A 382 19.39 -3.59 6.78
CA ALA A 382 20.54 -2.82 7.25
C ALA A 382 20.19 -1.34 7.51
N TYR A 383 19.43 -0.72 6.60
CA TYR A 383 18.89 0.62 6.81
C TYR A 383 18.00 0.69 8.06
N LEU A 384 17.03 -0.23 8.21
CA LEU A 384 16.09 -0.21 9.33
C LEU A 384 16.81 -0.43 10.66
N GLU A 385 17.80 -1.32 10.70
CA GLU A 385 18.63 -1.57 11.89
C GLU A 385 19.43 -0.33 12.29
N ALA A 386 20.12 0.31 11.33
CA ALA A 386 20.87 1.54 11.58
C ALA A 386 19.95 2.68 12.05
N ALA A 387 18.78 2.83 11.40
CA ALA A 387 17.79 3.84 11.77
C ALA A 387 17.23 3.62 13.19
N LEU A 388 17.00 2.37 13.60
CA LEU A 388 16.51 2.04 14.93
C LEU A 388 17.58 2.19 16.03
N LYS A 389 18.84 1.87 15.72
CA LYS A 389 19.97 2.09 16.63
C LYS A 389 20.33 3.57 16.80
N ASP A 390 19.92 4.43 15.87
CA ASP A 390 20.20 5.86 15.89
C ASP A 390 21.72 6.16 15.80
N GLU A 391 22.47 5.26 15.16
CA GLU A 391 23.93 5.31 15.04
C GLU A 391 24.35 5.99 13.72
N GLY A 392 24.19 7.30 13.64
CA GLY A 392 24.68 8.12 12.50
C GLY A 392 23.65 8.38 11.41
N SER A 393 24.05 9.12 10.36
CA SER A 393 23.14 9.41 9.23
C SER A 393 22.96 8.16 8.38
N THR A 394 21.71 7.86 8.03
CA THR A 394 21.35 6.80 7.06
C THR A 394 21.17 7.33 5.64
N ASP A 395 21.40 8.62 5.44
CA ASP A 395 21.41 9.25 4.13
C ASP A 395 22.65 8.72 3.37
N LEU A 396 22.47 8.33 2.09
CA LEU A 396 23.47 7.66 1.26
C LEU A 396 24.32 8.65 0.46
#